data_AF-A0A954BD19-F1
#
_entry.id   AF-A0A954BD19-F1
#
_cell.length_a   1.000
_cell.length_b   1.000
_cell.length_c   1.000
_cell.angle_alpha   90.00
_cell.angle_beta   90.00
_cell.angle_gamma   90.00
#
_symmetry.space_group_name_H-M   'P 1'
#
loop_
_entity.id
_entity.type
_entity.pdbx_description
1 polymer ?
#
loop_
_entity_poly.entity_id
_entity_poly.type
_entity_poly.pdbx_seq_one_letter_code
_entity_poly.pdbx_strand_id
1 'polypeptide(L)'
;MSLSTIAPAKGANRALGLTTFAFTACFAVWTIFAILGIQIQKELGLSETEFGLLVGTPILTGSLSRLVLGIWADQYGGRIVNLAVMLLSALATWLLTFATTYPEFLLAALGIGIAGGSFSVSITYVSKFFPLEKQGSALGIVGAGNVGAAVTKFAAPIVMASMGWKGVANVWAIG
;
A
#
# COMPACT_ATOMS: atom_id res chain seq x y z
N MET A 1 -30.42 -30.61 -1.62
CA MET A 1 -29.11 -29.92 -1.62
C MET A 1 -29.07 -29.06 -2.88
N SER A 2 -29.59 -27.84 -2.83
CA SER A 2 -29.71 -26.98 -4.02
C SER A 2 -28.33 -26.46 -4.40
N LEU A 3 -28.00 -26.51 -5.70
CA LEU A 3 -26.88 -25.83 -6.33
C LEU A 3 -27.00 -24.31 -6.10
N SER A 4 -26.62 -23.84 -4.91
CA SER A 4 -26.54 -22.42 -4.58
C SER A 4 -25.35 -21.80 -5.33
N THR A 5 -25.60 -21.43 -6.58
CA THR A 5 -24.88 -20.45 -7.39
C THR A 5 -23.34 -20.51 -7.38
N ILE A 6 -22.77 -21.29 -8.31
CA ILE A 6 -21.33 -21.27 -8.71
C ILE A 6 -20.94 -19.95 -9.44
N ALA A 7 -21.87 -19.00 -9.52
CA ALA A 7 -21.70 -17.73 -10.19
C ALA A 7 -21.18 -16.67 -9.18
N PRO A 8 -20.15 -15.88 -9.54
CA PRO A 8 -19.75 -14.72 -8.76
C PRO A 8 -20.90 -13.73 -8.57
N ALA A 9 -20.87 -12.98 -7.47
CA ALA A 9 -21.84 -11.93 -7.19
C ALA A 9 -21.82 -10.84 -8.27
N LYS A 10 -22.95 -10.13 -8.43
CA LYS A 10 -23.05 -9.02 -9.39
C LYS A 10 -21.97 -7.97 -9.10
N GLY A 11 -21.17 -7.63 -10.11
CA GLY A 11 -20.07 -6.66 -9.98
C GLY A 11 -18.74 -7.24 -9.49
N ALA A 12 -18.61 -8.57 -9.32
CA ALA A 12 -17.38 -9.22 -8.87
C ALA A 12 -16.13 -8.83 -9.68
N ASN A 13 -16.21 -8.81 -11.01
CA ASN A 13 -15.07 -8.43 -11.85
C ASN A 13 -14.66 -6.97 -11.69
N ARG A 14 -15.63 -6.07 -11.46
CA ARG A 14 -15.35 -4.65 -11.19
C ARG A 14 -14.72 -4.48 -9.81
N ALA A 15 -15.24 -5.17 -8.79
CA ALA A 15 -14.67 -5.20 -7.46
C ALA A 15 -13.23 -5.73 -7.49
N LEU A 16 -13.00 -6.84 -8.20
CA LEU A 16 -11.69 -7.43 -8.39
C LEU A 16 -10.71 -6.45 -9.05
N GLY A 17 -11.04 -5.92 -10.23
CA GLY A 17 -10.15 -5.02 -10.97
C GLY A 17 -9.81 -3.73 -10.22
N LEU A 18 -10.82 -3.08 -9.62
CA LEU A 18 -10.60 -1.85 -8.85
C LEU A 18 -9.78 -2.11 -7.57
N THR A 19 -10.01 -3.24 -6.91
CA THR A 19 -9.28 -3.60 -5.69
C THR A 19 -7.84 -3.96 -6.01
N THR A 20 -7.59 -4.73 -7.08
CA THR A 20 -6.24 -5.01 -7.55
C THR A 20 -5.50 -3.72 -7.91
N PHE A 21 -6.13 -2.82 -8.65
CA PHE A 21 -5.52 -1.53 -9.00
C PHE A 21 -5.19 -0.69 -7.75
N ALA A 22 -6.14 -0.57 -6.82
CA ALA A 22 -5.91 0.16 -5.58
C ALA A 22 -4.80 -0.49 -4.73
N PHE A 23 -4.76 -1.82 -4.68
CA PHE A 23 -3.68 -2.54 -4.02
C PHE A 23 -2.33 -2.27 -4.69
N THR A 24 -2.28 -2.22 -6.03
CA THR A 24 -1.07 -1.83 -6.78
C THR A 24 -0.59 -0.43 -6.42
N ALA A 25 -1.48 0.56 -6.40
CA ALA A 25 -1.15 1.93 -6.00
C ALA A 25 -0.59 1.97 -4.57
N CYS A 26 -1.29 1.36 -3.61
CA CYS A 26 -0.82 1.26 -2.23
C CYS A 26 0.54 0.55 -2.13
N PHE A 27 0.75 -0.53 -2.89
CA PHE A 27 2.01 -1.26 -2.87
C PHE A 27 3.16 -0.45 -3.48
N ALA A 28 2.87 0.36 -4.51
CA ALA A 28 3.83 1.29 -5.08
C ALA A 28 4.25 2.34 -4.04
N VAL A 29 3.27 2.96 -3.36
CA VAL A 29 3.49 3.92 -2.25
C VAL A 29 4.25 3.30 -1.08
N TRP A 30 3.94 2.06 -0.72
CA TRP A 30 4.64 1.40 0.38
C TRP A 30 6.11 1.13 0.03
N THR A 31 6.37 0.67 -1.19
CA THR A 31 7.72 0.29 -1.63
C THR A 31 8.61 1.48 -1.99
N ILE A 32 8.05 2.63 -2.32
CA ILE A 32 8.83 3.84 -2.65
C ILE A 32 9.69 4.29 -1.47
N PHE A 33 9.22 4.05 -0.25
CA PHE A 33 9.89 4.52 0.95
C PHE A 33 11.29 3.93 1.11
N ALA A 34 11.53 2.71 0.65
CA ALA A 34 12.88 2.12 0.65
C ALA A 34 13.85 2.90 -0.25
N ILE A 35 13.37 3.44 -1.38
CA ILE A 35 14.17 4.27 -2.30
C ILE A 35 14.40 5.65 -1.69
N LEU A 36 13.36 6.26 -1.11
CA LEU A 36 13.46 7.56 -0.44
C LEU A 36 14.38 7.51 0.79
N GLY A 37 14.31 6.42 1.55
CA GLY A 37 15.13 6.21 2.75
C GLY A 37 16.62 6.30 2.48
N ILE A 38 17.10 5.83 1.31
CA ILE A 38 18.52 5.93 0.94
C ILE A 38 18.95 7.39 0.79
N GLN A 39 18.06 8.25 0.27
CA GLN A 39 18.34 9.68 0.13
C GLN A 39 18.28 10.39 1.49
N ILE A 40 17.28 10.06 2.31
CA ILE A 40 17.15 10.57 3.68
C ILE A 40 18.37 10.20 4.54
N GLN A 41 18.87 8.97 4.40
CA GLN A 41 20.09 8.53 5.08
C GLN A 41 21.28 9.43 4.74
N LYS A 42 21.45 9.77 3.46
CA LYS A 42 22.53 10.66 3.00
C LYS A 42 22.35 12.09 3.49
N GLU A 43 21.13 12.61 3.48
CA GLU A 43 20.83 13.99 3.92
C GLU A 43 21.04 14.19 5.41
N LEU A 44 20.62 13.22 6.23
CA LEU A 44 20.73 13.32 7.69
C LEU A 44 22.02 12.70 8.26
N GLY A 45 22.83 12.04 7.42
CA GLY A 45 24.03 11.33 7.87
C GLY A 45 23.72 10.19 8.84
N LEU A 46 22.61 9.46 8.62
CA LEU A 46 22.13 8.44 9.55
C LEU A 46 23.09 7.24 9.62
N SER A 47 23.27 6.72 10.82
CA SER A 47 23.91 5.41 11.04
C SER A 47 23.12 4.28 10.35
N GLU A 48 23.76 3.13 10.13
CA GLU A 48 23.08 1.95 9.58
C GLU A 48 21.92 1.49 10.46
N THR A 49 22.03 1.66 11.78
CA THR A 49 20.97 1.30 12.73
C THR A 49 19.77 2.23 12.60
N GLU A 50 19.99 3.55 12.52
CA GLU A 50 18.91 4.52 12.31
C GLU A 50 18.25 4.32 10.95
N PHE A 51 19.05 4.10 9.90
CA PHE A 51 18.51 3.80 8.58
C PHE A 51 17.69 2.49 8.59
N GLY A 52 18.19 1.44 9.23
CA GLY A 52 17.50 0.17 9.39
C GLY A 52 16.16 0.33 10.11
N LEU A 53 16.12 1.11 11.19
CA LEU A 53 14.88 1.43 11.89
C LEU A 53 13.93 2.24 10.99
N LEU A 54 14.43 3.23 10.26
CA LEU A 54 13.64 4.06 9.36
C LEU A 54 12.94 3.23 8.29
N VAL A 55 13.67 2.36 7.56
CA VAL A 55 13.08 1.52 6.50
C VAL A 55 12.30 0.32 7.04
N GLY A 56 12.57 -0.11 8.28
CA GLY A 56 11.80 -1.15 8.97
C GLY A 56 10.47 -0.67 9.53
N THR A 57 10.38 0.60 9.93
CA THR A 57 9.17 1.24 10.47
C THR A 57 7.91 1.07 9.61
N PRO A 58 7.90 1.33 8.29
CA PRO A 58 6.72 1.13 7.46
C PRO A 58 6.36 -0.35 7.30
N ILE A 59 7.34 -1.26 7.38
CA ILE A 59 7.09 -2.71 7.33
C ILE A 59 6.39 -3.17 8.62
N LEU A 60 6.84 -2.65 9.76
CA LEU A 60 6.23 -2.90 11.06
C LEU A 60 4.77 -2.44 11.07
N THR A 61 4.50 -1.17 10.73
CA THR A 61 3.11 -0.66 10.74
C THR A 61 2.24 -1.33 9.69
N GLY A 62 2.79 -1.63 8.51
CA GLY A 62 2.06 -2.42 7.51
C GLY A 62 1.67 -3.80 8.03
N SER A 63 2.55 -4.47 8.78
CA SER A 63 2.26 -5.78 9.35
C SER A 63 1.24 -5.72 10.48
N LEU A 64 1.38 -4.76 11.40
CA LEU A 64 0.47 -4.58 12.53
C LEU A 64 -0.94 -4.15 12.10
N SER A 65 -1.02 -3.23 11.13
CA SER A 65 -2.30 -2.70 10.65
C SER A 65 -3.15 -3.73 9.90
N ARG A 66 -2.55 -4.79 9.34
CA ARG A 66 -3.27 -5.85 8.60
C ARG A 66 -4.41 -6.49 9.38
N LEU A 67 -4.20 -6.74 10.68
CA LEU A 67 -5.22 -7.36 11.51
C LEU A 67 -6.41 -6.41 11.70
N VAL A 68 -6.14 -5.18 12.13
CA VAL A 68 -7.15 -4.15 12.37
C VAL A 68 -7.91 -3.80 11.09
N LEU A 69 -7.19 -3.56 10.00
CA LEU A 69 -7.78 -3.19 8.72
C LEU A 69 -8.57 -4.35 8.08
N GLY A 70 -8.14 -5.59 8.29
CA GLY A 70 -8.91 -6.76 7.88
C GLY A 70 -10.27 -6.84 8.59
N ILE A 71 -10.28 -6.64 9.92
CA ILE A 71 -11.51 -6.61 10.73
C ILE A 71 -12.40 -5.43 10.28
N TRP A 72 -11.82 -4.25 10.11
CA TRP A 72 -12.58 -3.08 9.67
C TRP A 72 -13.14 -3.25 8.25
N ALA A 73 -12.41 -3.88 7.33
CA ALA A 73 -12.90 -4.17 6.00
C ALA A 73 -14.10 -5.13 6.03
N ASP A 74 -14.12 -6.04 7.01
CA ASP A 74 -15.23 -6.95 7.21
C ASP A 74 -16.47 -6.23 7.75
N GLN A 75 -16.29 -5.36 8.76
CA GLN A 75 -17.36 -4.65 9.47
C GLN A 75 -17.91 -3.43 8.74
N TYR A 76 -17.03 -2.55 8.24
CA TYR A 76 -17.38 -1.25 7.64
C TYR A 76 -17.37 -1.29 6.11
N GLY A 77 -16.94 -2.41 5.52
CA GLY A 77 -16.89 -2.63 4.08
C GLY A 77 -15.55 -2.23 3.46
N GLY A 78 -14.97 -3.15 2.69
CA GLY A 78 -13.64 -2.98 2.10
C GLY A 78 -13.49 -1.78 1.17
N ARG A 79 -14.55 -1.32 0.50
CA ARG A 79 -14.48 -0.12 -0.35
C ARG A 79 -14.11 1.14 0.44
N ILE A 80 -14.77 1.37 1.58
CA ILE A 80 -14.55 2.55 2.41
C ILE A 80 -13.19 2.47 3.08
N VAL A 81 -12.87 1.30 3.65
CA VAL A 81 -11.59 1.07 4.33
C VAL A 81 -10.42 1.20 3.37
N ASN A 82 -10.52 0.66 2.15
CA ASN A 82 -9.44 0.77 1.18
C ASN A 82 -9.23 2.22 0.72
N LEU A 83 -10.31 2.98 0.53
CA LEU A 83 -10.23 4.40 0.20
C LEU A 83 -9.60 5.22 1.33
N ALA A 84 -9.95 4.92 2.58
CA ALA A 84 -9.32 5.54 3.76
C ALA A 84 -7.81 5.21 3.83
N VAL A 85 -7.43 3.95 3.59
CA VAL A 85 -6.02 3.54 3.53
C VAL A 85 -5.28 4.33 2.46
N MET A 86 -5.83 4.41 1.24
CA MET A 86 -5.22 5.18 0.15
C MET A 86 -5.03 6.65 0.52
N LEU A 87 -6.06 7.31 1.05
CA LEU A 87 -5.98 8.72 1.43
C LEU A 87 -4.98 8.97 2.56
N LEU A 88 -4.96 8.11 3.58
CA LEU A 88 -4.02 8.23 4.71
C LEU A 88 -2.58 8.02 4.25
N SER A 89 -2.35 7.03 3.38
CA SER A 89 -1.02 6.77 2.82
C SER A 89 -0.57 7.90 1.90
N ALA A 90 -1.44 8.40 1.01
CA ALA A 90 -1.18 9.57 0.18
C ALA A 90 -0.81 10.80 1.03
N LEU A 91 -1.59 11.07 2.07
CA LEU A 91 -1.34 12.17 3.00
C LEU A 91 0.02 12.00 3.70
N ALA A 92 0.33 10.80 4.21
CA ALA A 92 1.61 10.53 4.87
C ALA A 92 2.80 10.69 3.90
N THR A 93 2.67 10.23 2.65
CA THR A 93 3.69 10.40 1.60
C THR A 93 3.87 11.85 1.21
N TRP A 94 2.80 12.64 1.17
CA TRP A 94 2.88 14.07 0.91
C TRP A 94 3.54 14.82 2.08
N LEU A 95 3.12 14.54 3.32
CA LEU A 95 3.69 15.14 4.53
C LEU A 95 5.19 14.84 4.70
N LEU A 96 5.65 13.69 4.21
CA LEU A 96 7.07 13.32 4.16
C LEU A 96 7.95 14.41 3.50
N THR A 97 7.42 15.15 2.52
CA THR A 97 8.21 16.17 1.80
C THR A 97 8.56 17.40 2.65
N PHE A 98 7.81 17.61 3.73
CA PHE A 98 8.02 18.67 4.71
C PHE A 98 8.85 18.22 5.90
N ALA A 99 9.11 16.91 6.04
CA ALA A 99 9.96 16.39 7.10
C ALA A 99 11.41 16.87 6.93
N THR A 100 12.01 17.23 8.06
CA THR A 100 13.39 17.73 8.17
C THR A 100 14.16 17.02 9.28
N THR A 101 13.47 16.41 10.24
CA THR A 101 14.09 15.72 11.38
C THR A 101 13.84 14.21 11.32
N TYR A 102 14.77 13.43 11.87
CA TYR A 102 14.66 11.97 11.90
C TYR A 102 13.34 11.46 12.53
N PRO A 103 12.84 12.00 13.66
CA PRO A 103 11.53 11.62 14.19
C PRO A 103 10.35 11.93 13.26
N GLU A 104 10.38 13.03 12.52
CA GLU A 104 9.34 13.34 11.52
C GLU A 104 9.34 12.30 10.40
N PHE A 105 10.53 11.88 9.95
CA PHE A 105 10.66 10.81 8.96
C PHE A 105 10.13 9.47 9.49
N LEU A 106 10.37 9.13 10.76
CA LEU A 106 9.78 7.94 11.39
C LEU A 106 8.26 8.02 11.46
N LEU A 107 7.70 9.17 11.85
CA LEU A 107 6.24 9.36 11.89
C LEU A 107 5.61 9.24 10.50
N ALA A 108 6.23 9.84 9.48
CA ALA A 108 5.79 9.69 8.10
C ALA A 108 5.90 8.22 7.65
N ALA A 109 6.97 7.52 8.02
CA ALA A 109 7.16 6.10 7.71
C ALA A 109 6.07 5.22 8.34
N LEU A 110 5.67 5.50 9.58
CA LEU A 110 4.54 4.82 10.22
C LEU A 110 3.25 5.01 9.39
N GLY A 111 2.95 6.23 8.96
CA GLY A 111 1.77 6.54 8.16
C GLY A 111 1.79 5.88 6.78
N ILE A 112 2.92 5.90 6.09
CA ILE A 112 3.11 5.23 4.80
C ILE A 112 2.95 3.71 4.94
N GLY A 113 3.38 3.15 6.06
CA GLY A 113 3.23 1.72 6.37
C GLY A 113 1.78 1.23 6.34
N ILE A 114 0.79 2.10 6.62
CA ILE A 114 -0.64 1.76 6.54
C ILE A 114 -1.02 1.23 5.14
N ALA A 115 -0.35 1.69 4.08
CA ALA A 115 -0.53 1.20 2.72
C ALA A 115 -0.29 -0.31 2.63
N GLY A 116 0.64 -0.87 3.40
CA GLY A 116 0.93 -2.31 3.46
C GLY A 116 -0.21 -3.16 4.02
N GLY A 117 -1.17 -2.54 4.71
CA GLY A 117 -2.38 -3.18 5.21
C GLY A 117 -3.50 -3.34 4.17
N SER A 118 -3.41 -2.63 3.04
CA SER A 118 -4.37 -2.72 1.93
C SER A 118 -4.50 -4.13 1.35
N PHE A 119 -3.47 -4.98 1.50
CA PHE A 119 -3.54 -6.40 1.13
C PHE A 119 -4.67 -7.11 1.88
N SER A 120 -4.71 -7.00 3.21
CA SER A 120 -5.74 -7.65 4.04
C SER A 120 -7.12 -7.12 3.71
N VAL A 121 -7.26 -5.81 3.51
CA VAL A 121 -8.53 -5.18 3.08
C VAL A 121 -8.99 -5.77 1.74
N SER A 122 -8.06 -5.91 0.79
CA SER A 122 -8.34 -6.39 -0.55
C SER A 122 -8.80 -7.84 -0.58
N ILE A 123 -8.12 -8.70 0.18
CA ILE A 123 -8.49 -10.12 0.31
C ILE A 123 -9.86 -10.28 0.98
N THR A 124 -10.09 -9.60 2.10
CA THR A 124 -11.38 -9.62 2.82
C THR A 124 -12.53 -9.10 1.96
N TYR A 125 -12.28 -8.06 1.15
CA TYR A 125 -13.31 -7.48 0.31
C TYR A 125 -13.67 -8.37 -0.88
N VAL A 126 -12.67 -8.85 -1.62
CA VAL A 126 -12.88 -9.59 -2.88
C VAL A 126 -13.42 -10.99 -2.61
N SER A 127 -13.01 -11.67 -1.53
CA SER A 127 -13.48 -13.01 -1.20
C SER A 127 -15.01 -13.09 -1.09
N LYS A 128 -15.67 -12.02 -0.61
CA LYS A 128 -17.14 -11.94 -0.49
C LYS A 128 -17.88 -11.98 -1.83
N PHE A 129 -17.22 -11.69 -2.95
CA PHE A 129 -17.84 -11.66 -4.28
C PHE A 129 -17.71 -12.97 -5.05
N PHE A 130 -16.84 -13.88 -4.62
CA PHE A 130 -16.53 -15.11 -5.35
C PHE A 130 -16.86 -16.36 -4.51
N PRO A 131 -17.43 -17.41 -5.12
CA PRO A 131 -17.64 -18.68 -4.45
C PRO A 131 -16.29 -19.39 -4.20
N LEU A 132 -16.26 -20.32 -3.24
CA LEU A 132 -15.04 -20.94 -2.72
C LEU A 132 -14.14 -21.53 -3.83
N GLU A 133 -14.75 -22.11 -4.86
CA GLU A 133 -14.06 -22.76 -5.99
C GLU A 133 -13.30 -21.76 -6.89
N LYS A 134 -13.70 -20.48 -6.87
CA LYS A 134 -13.10 -19.40 -7.68
C LYS A 134 -12.30 -18.40 -6.85
N GLN A 135 -12.41 -18.45 -5.52
CA GLN A 135 -11.70 -17.53 -4.62
C GLN A 135 -10.20 -17.61 -4.82
N GLY A 136 -9.60 -18.80 -4.97
CA GLY A 136 -8.16 -18.92 -5.21
C GLY A 136 -7.64 -18.08 -6.38
N SER A 137 -8.32 -18.15 -7.53
CA SER A 137 -7.96 -17.35 -8.71
C SER A 137 -8.20 -15.85 -8.49
N ALA A 138 -9.33 -15.48 -7.89
CA ALA A 138 -9.65 -14.07 -7.61
C ALA A 138 -8.63 -13.44 -6.65
N LEU A 139 -8.29 -14.13 -5.56
CA LEU A 139 -7.28 -13.69 -4.59
C LEU A 139 -5.88 -13.68 -5.20
N GLY A 140 -5.57 -14.59 -6.14
CA GLY A 140 -4.34 -14.55 -6.93
C GLY A 140 -4.22 -13.28 -7.78
N ILE A 141 -5.31 -12.86 -8.44
CA ILE A 141 -5.37 -11.61 -9.21
C ILE A 141 -5.23 -10.39 -8.29
N VAL A 142 -5.81 -10.41 -7.09
CA VAL A 142 -5.53 -9.38 -6.08
C VAL A 142 -4.04 -9.41 -5.71
N GLY A 143 -3.46 -10.58 -5.45
CA GLY A 143 -2.04 -10.73 -5.12
C GLY A 143 -1.09 -10.22 -6.21
N ALA A 144 -1.50 -10.28 -7.48
CA ALA A 144 -0.75 -9.68 -8.58
C ALA A 144 -0.58 -8.16 -8.42
N GLY A 145 -1.37 -7.51 -7.57
CA GLY A 145 -1.20 -6.09 -7.26
C GLY A 145 0.16 -5.74 -6.63
N ASN A 146 0.90 -6.72 -6.11
CA ASN A 146 2.32 -6.56 -5.74
C ASN A 146 3.21 -6.03 -6.89
N VAL A 147 2.73 -6.07 -8.14
CA VAL A 147 3.36 -5.40 -9.30
C VAL A 147 3.65 -3.91 -9.05
N GLY A 148 2.99 -3.26 -8.09
CA GLY A 148 3.33 -1.90 -7.64
C GLY A 148 4.81 -1.75 -7.27
N ALA A 149 5.46 -2.80 -6.78
CA ALA A 149 6.91 -2.79 -6.52
C ALA A 149 7.73 -2.63 -7.81
N ALA A 150 7.30 -3.28 -8.89
CA ALA A 150 7.95 -3.15 -10.19
C ALA A 150 7.71 -1.75 -10.76
N VAL A 151 6.47 -1.25 -10.70
CA VAL A 151 6.13 0.12 -11.09
C VAL A 151 7.04 1.11 -10.38
N THR A 152 7.17 0.98 -9.05
CA THR A 152 8.09 1.77 -8.24
C THR A 152 9.54 1.66 -8.71
N LYS A 153 10.07 0.44 -8.88
CA LYS A 153 11.47 0.24 -9.27
C LYS A 153 11.81 0.84 -10.63
N PHE A 154 10.88 0.83 -11.59
CA PHE A 154 11.13 1.36 -12.93
C PHE A 154 10.84 2.86 -13.05
N ALA A 155 9.77 3.36 -12.42
CA ALA A 155 9.37 4.75 -12.54
C ALA A 155 10.13 5.67 -11.57
N ALA A 156 10.44 5.22 -10.36
CA ALA A 156 11.04 6.08 -9.34
C ALA A 156 12.41 6.65 -9.76
N PRO A 157 13.34 5.89 -10.37
CA PRO A 157 14.61 6.46 -10.83
C PRO A 157 14.44 7.57 -11.88
N ILE A 158 13.44 7.47 -12.76
CA ILE A 158 13.16 8.46 -13.81
C ILE A 158 12.69 9.78 -13.18
N VAL A 159 11.76 9.69 -12.22
CA VAL A 159 11.27 10.88 -11.48
C VAL A 159 12.36 11.43 -10.57
N MET A 160 13.15 10.56 -9.93
CA MET A 160 14.28 10.95 -9.07
C MET A 160 15.32 11.79 -9.85
N ALA A 161 15.63 11.41 -11.10
CA ALA A 161 16.62 12.11 -11.92
C ALA A 161 16.18 13.52 -12.33
N SER A 162 14.88 13.78 -12.41
CA SER A 162 14.34 15.07 -12.87
C SER A 162 13.86 15.96 -11.73
N MET A 163 13.33 15.39 -10.65
CA MET A 163 12.63 16.13 -9.58
C MET A 163 13.18 15.85 -8.18
N GLY A 164 14.19 14.99 -8.04
CA GLY A 164 14.73 14.56 -6.74
C GLY A 164 13.74 13.74 -5.91
N TRP A 165 14.16 13.37 -4.69
CA TRP A 165 13.39 12.45 -3.86
C TRP A 165 12.07 13.04 -3.34
N LYS A 166 12.03 14.36 -3.11
CA LYS A 166 10.77 15.06 -2.75
C LYS A 166 9.77 15.06 -3.91
N GLY A 167 10.25 15.20 -5.14
CA GLY A 167 9.42 15.06 -6.35
C GLY A 167 8.83 13.66 -6.49
N VAL A 168 9.65 12.63 -6.23
CA VAL A 168 9.20 11.24 -6.18
C VAL A 168 8.09 11.05 -5.13
N ALA A 169 8.29 11.56 -3.90
CA ALA A 169 7.26 11.47 -2.87
C ALA A 169 5.95 12.15 -3.30
N ASN A 170 6.01 13.36 -3.88
CA ASN A 170 4.83 14.06 -4.37
C ASN A 170 4.09 13.30 -5.49
N VAL A 171 4.80 12.71 -6.43
CA VAL A 171 4.19 11.91 -7.50
C VAL A 171 3.50 10.67 -6.94
N TRP A 172 4.15 9.95 -6.02
CA TRP A 172 3.56 8.76 -5.40
C TRP A 172 2.40 9.09 -4.46
N ALA A 173 2.36 10.28 -3.88
CA ALA A 173 1.23 10.73 -3.08
C ALA A 173 -0.07 10.90 -3.88
N ILE A 174 0.00 11.02 -5.21
CA ILE A 174 -1.19 11.17 -6.07
C ILE A 174 -1.88 9.81 -6.31
N GLY A 175 -1.12 8.71 -6.26
CA GLY A 175 -1.62 7.34 -6.47
C GLY A 175 -0.87 6.58 -7.57
#